data_AF-A0A7M7N149-F1
#
_entry.id   AF-A0A7M7N149-F1
#
_cell.length_a   1.000
_cell.length_b   1.000
_cell.length_c   1.000
_cell.angle_alpha   90.00
_cell.angle_beta   90.00
_cell.angle_gamma   90.00
#
_symmetry.space_group_name_H-M   'P 1'
#
loop_
_entity.id
_entity.type
_entity.pdbx_description
1 polymer ?
#
loop_
_entity_poly.entity_id
_entity_poly.type
_entity_poly.pdbx_seq_one_letter_code
_entity_poly.pdbx_strand_id
1 'polypeptide(L)'
;MDPPNVTCSNVTTRFFLPNSFLGLTFGSEYTYVDDNVDPSGISYNVTKGQDGDLFPPGHTPVTLFAEDTCQNVATCLFYVENTLTELPVNCPDLNRNVSTDVDKATYTFNPDFGADDVTKSASGYRYHGGGVSVNLTLGGSPFGSSVSIGTHDVVALIYDDVLNKTCTGIYIITGNLCDTISITFL
;
A
#
# COMPACT_ATOMS: atom_id res chain seq x y z
N MET A 1 -42.09 -23.82 0.34
CA MET A 1 -41.49 -22.49 0.51
C MET A 1 -40.44 -22.37 -0.56
N ASP A 2 -40.55 -21.31 -1.35
CA ASP A 2 -39.64 -21.08 -2.47
C ASP A 2 -38.38 -20.39 -1.95
N PRO A 3 -37.23 -20.54 -2.63
CA PRO A 3 -36.03 -19.81 -2.26
C PRO A 3 -36.19 -18.30 -2.44
N PRO A 4 -35.42 -17.49 -1.69
CA PRO A 4 -35.50 -16.04 -1.77
C PRO A 4 -35.08 -15.50 -3.13
N ASN A 5 -35.65 -14.37 -3.55
CA ASN A 5 -35.21 -13.65 -4.75
C ASN A 5 -34.18 -12.59 -4.36
N VAL A 6 -32.94 -12.77 -4.84
CA VAL A 6 -31.81 -11.90 -4.52
C VAL A 6 -31.15 -11.34 -5.78
N THR A 7 -30.91 -10.03 -5.79
CA THR A 7 -30.09 -9.37 -6.83
C THR A 7 -29.04 -8.50 -6.16
N CYS A 8 -27.91 -8.29 -6.82
CA CYS A 8 -26.77 -7.56 -6.29
C CYS A 8 -26.09 -6.78 -7.42
N SER A 9 -25.44 -5.68 -7.06
CA SER A 9 -24.71 -4.81 -7.98
C SER A 9 -23.22 -4.82 -7.66
N ASN A 10 -22.40 -4.55 -8.68
CA ASN A 10 -20.98 -4.33 -8.49
C ASN A 10 -20.73 -3.12 -7.60
N VAL A 11 -19.65 -3.17 -6.84
CA VAL A 11 -19.25 -2.10 -5.91
C VAL A 11 -17.79 -1.75 -6.09
N THR A 12 -17.48 -0.48 -5.87
CA THR A 12 -16.11 0.01 -5.86
C THR A 12 -15.68 0.26 -4.42
N THR A 13 -14.45 -0.14 -4.06
CA THR A 13 -13.88 0.13 -2.73
C THR A 13 -13.81 1.63 -2.45
N ARG A 14 -13.80 2.00 -1.16
CA ARG A 14 -13.83 3.40 -0.75
C ARG A 14 -12.40 3.92 -0.58
N PHE A 15 -12.15 5.20 -0.86
CA PHE A 15 -10.81 5.79 -0.75
C PHE A 15 -10.16 5.63 0.64
N PHE A 16 -10.95 5.57 1.71
CA PHE A 16 -10.46 5.38 3.08
C PHE A 16 -10.33 3.89 3.48
N LEU A 17 -10.89 2.96 2.73
CA LEU A 17 -10.73 1.50 2.85
C LEU A 17 -10.54 0.88 1.46
N PRO A 18 -9.44 1.24 0.77
CA PRO A 18 -9.33 1.06 -0.67
C PRO A 18 -9.14 -0.39 -1.11
N ASN A 19 -8.86 -1.31 -0.19
CA ASN A 19 -8.72 -2.73 -0.48
C ASN A 19 -9.47 -3.66 0.50
N SER A 20 -10.48 -3.14 1.21
CA SER A 20 -11.34 -3.92 2.11
C SER A 20 -12.80 -3.88 1.66
N PHE A 21 -13.53 -4.97 1.87
CA PHE A 21 -14.97 -5.04 1.59
C PHE A 21 -15.80 -4.73 2.84
N LEU A 22 -16.71 -3.75 2.73
CA LEU A 22 -17.59 -3.34 3.83
C LEU A 22 -18.90 -4.15 3.91
N GLY A 23 -19.15 -5.05 2.96
CA GLY A 23 -20.49 -5.61 2.77
C GLY A 23 -21.35 -4.70 1.89
N LEU A 24 -22.35 -5.28 1.25
CA LEU A 24 -23.45 -4.54 0.66
C LEU A 24 -24.47 -4.19 1.76
N THR A 25 -25.17 -3.06 1.61
CA THR A 25 -26.25 -2.63 2.52
C THR A 25 -27.63 -2.81 1.86
N PHE A 26 -28.63 -3.22 2.65
CA PHE A 26 -29.97 -3.55 2.15
C PHE A 26 -30.59 -2.34 1.43
N GLY A 27 -31.00 -2.52 0.18
CA GLY A 27 -31.64 -1.48 -0.62
C GLY A 27 -30.70 -0.46 -1.28
N SER A 28 -29.39 -0.51 -1.02
CA SER A 28 -28.40 0.37 -1.68
C SER A 28 -27.71 -0.32 -2.86
N GLU A 29 -27.41 -1.62 -2.71
CA GLU A 29 -26.55 -2.39 -3.63
C GLU A 29 -26.99 -3.85 -3.80
N TYR A 30 -28.04 -4.28 -3.08
CA TYR A 30 -28.69 -5.57 -3.29
C TYR A 30 -30.19 -5.50 -2.94
N THR A 31 -30.96 -6.43 -3.49
CA THR A 31 -32.34 -6.71 -3.09
C THR A 31 -32.42 -8.11 -2.52
N TYR A 32 -33.25 -8.28 -1.49
CA TYR A 32 -33.59 -9.57 -0.89
C TYR A 32 -35.10 -9.55 -0.63
N VAL A 33 -35.85 -10.29 -1.44
CA VAL A 33 -37.31 -10.36 -1.40
C VAL A 33 -37.72 -11.81 -1.16
N ASP A 34 -38.46 -12.04 -0.07
CA ASP A 34 -39.04 -13.34 0.29
C ASP A 34 -40.26 -13.12 1.20
N ASP A 35 -41.13 -14.12 1.31
CA ASP A 35 -42.27 -14.07 2.26
C ASP A 35 -41.81 -14.36 3.71
N ASN A 36 -40.67 -15.00 3.92
CA ASN A 36 -40.11 -15.45 5.20
C ASN A 36 -38.67 -14.97 5.41
N VAL A 37 -38.38 -13.71 5.03
CA VAL A 37 -37.06 -13.07 5.14
C VAL A 37 -36.42 -13.30 6.51
N ASP A 38 -35.18 -13.78 6.53
CA ASP A 38 -34.31 -13.69 7.70
C ASP A 38 -33.42 -12.44 7.58
N PRO A 39 -33.60 -11.42 8.46
CA PRO A 39 -32.75 -10.22 8.48
C PRO A 39 -31.26 -10.50 8.68
N SER A 40 -30.91 -11.67 9.23
CA SER A 40 -29.53 -12.10 9.48
C SER A 40 -29.03 -13.11 8.44
N GLY A 41 -29.87 -13.51 7.48
CA GLY A 41 -29.56 -14.54 6.48
C GLY A 41 -28.61 -14.11 5.37
N ILE A 42 -28.06 -12.90 5.42
CA ILE A 42 -27.09 -12.40 4.45
C ILE A 42 -25.66 -12.74 4.88
N SER A 43 -24.96 -13.49 4.04
CA SER A 43 -23.54 -13.78 4.18
C SER A 43 -22.80 -13.66 2.85
N TYR A 44 -21.47 -13.73 2.90
CA TYR A 44 -20.59 -13.59 1.74
C TYR A 44 -19.51 -14.67 1.76
N ASN A 45 -18.95 -15.00 0.59
CA ASN A 45 -17.76 -15.87 0.51
C ASN A 45 -16.44 -15.16 0.90
N VAL A 46 -16.54 -13.96 1.47
CA VAL A 46 -15.42 -13.14 1.91
C VAL A 46 -15.70 -12.57 3.30
N THR A 47 -14.65 -12.28 4.05
CA THR A 47 -14.77 -11.59 5.33
C THR A 47 -14.96 -10.09 5.09
N LYS A 48 -15.96 -9.49 5.74
CA LYS A 48 -16.23 -8.05 5.68
C LYS A 48 -15.55 -7.27 6.81
N GLY A 49 -15.42 -5.97 6.63
CA GLY A 49 -14.99 -5.01 7.64
C GLY A 49 -13.51 -4.62 7.52
N GLN A 50 -13.03 -3.87 8.51
CA GLN A 50 -11.66 -3.36 8.53
C GLN A 50 -10.61 -4.47 8.56
N ASP A 51 -10.92 -5.59 9.21
CA ASP A 51 -10.04 -6.77 9.33
C ASP A 51 -10.44 -7.91 8.40
N GLY A 52 -11.34 -7.65 7.44
CA GLY A 52 -11.83 -8.64 6.50
C GLY A 52 -10.81 -9.04 5.42
N ASP A 53 -11.29 -9.60 4.32
CA ASP A 53 -10.41 -10.02 3.23
C ASP A 53 -9.83 -8.81 2.49
N LEU A 54 -8.68 -9.04 1.85
CA LEU A 54 -7.99 -8.03 1.04
C LEU A 54 -8.17 -8.29 -0.45
N PHE A 55 -8.53 -7.23 -1.15
CA PHE A 55 -8.81 -7.26 -2.58
C PHE A 55 -7.61 -6.72 -3.36
N PRO A 56 -7.00 -7.51 -4.26
CA PRO A 56 -5.96 -6.98 -5.16
C PRO A 56 -6.56 -5.96 -6.13
N PRO A 57 -5.74 -5.12 -6.78
CA PRO A 57 -6.19 -4.22 -7.84
C PRO A 57 -7.07 -4.88 -8.90
N GLY A 58 -8.13 -4.17 -9.30
CA GLY A 58 -9.10 -4.65 -10.28
C GLY A 58 -10.33 -5.30 -9.65
N HIS A 59 -10.95 -6.22 -10.38
CA HIS A 59 -12.25 -6.80 -10.04
C HIS A 59 -12.10 -8.17 -9.40
N THR A 60 -12.63 -8.33 -8.19
CA THR A 60 -12.69 -9.64 -7.51
C THR A 60 -14.14 -10.11 -7.43
N PRO A 61 -14.44 -11.37 -7.84
CA PRO A 61 -15.78 -11.93 -7.72
C PRO A 61 -16.12 -12.21 -6.25
N VAL A 62 -17.28 -11.74 -5.81
CA VAL A 62 -17.84 -12.00 -4.49
C VAL A 62 -19.23 -12.60 -4.65
N THR A 63 -19.48 -13.69 -3.93
CA THR A 63 -20.80 -14.35 -3.88
C THR A 63 -21.49 -13.96 -2.58
N LEU A 64 -22.67 -13.36 -2.71
CA LEU A 64 -23.62 -13.14 -1.62
C LEU A 64 -24.55 -14.35 -1.51
N PHE A 65 -24.80 -14.80 -0.29
CA PHE A 65 -25.78 -15.85 0.04
C PHE A 65 -26.91 -15.21 0.86
N ALA A 66 -28.14 -15.43 0.44
CA ALA A 66 -29.35 -15.03 1.15
C ALA A 66 -30.10 -16.29 1.59
N GLU A 67 -30.20 -16.49 2.89
CA GLU A 67 -30.94 -17.57 3.53
C GLU A 67 -32.24 -17.02 4.14
N ASP A 68 -33.36 -17.70 3.93
CA ASP A 68 -34.65 -17.39 4.56
C ASP A 68 -34.80 -18.12 5.92
N THR A 69 -35.85 -17.82 6.68
CA THR A 69 -36.10 -18.50 7.97
C THR A 69 -36.47 -19.99 7.83
N CYS A 70 -36.70 -20.46 6.60
CA CYS A 70 -36.94 -21.85 6.25
C CYS A 70 -35.68 -22.58 5.75
N GLN A 71 -34.51 -21.93 5.80
CA GLN A 71 -33.21 -22.45 5.35
C GLN A 71 -33.09 -22.65 3.82
N ASN A 72 -33.95 -22.01 3.02
CA ASN A 72 -33.74 -21.96 1.58
C ASN A 72 -32.71 -20.88 1.26
N VAL A 73 -31.80 -21.19 0.34
CA VAL A 73 -30.68 -20.31 -0.02
C VAL A 73 -30.76 -19.89 -1.48
N ALA A 74 -30.58 -18.60 -1.73
CA ALA A 74 -30.30 -18.05 -3.04
C ALA A 74 -28.96 -17.31 -3.05
N THR A 75 -28.35 -17.19 -4.22
CA THR A 75 -27.04 -16.56 -4.37
C THR A 75 -27.05 -15.47 -5.42
N CYS A 76 -26.17 -14.50 -5.25
CA CYS A 76 -25.90 -13.47 -6.24
C CYS A 76 -24.40 -13.21 -6.36
N LEU A 77 -23.90 -13.16 -7.59
CA LEU A 77 -22.51 -12.84 -7.92
C LEU A 77 -22.39 -11.37 -8.30
N PHE A 78 -21.46 -10.65 -7.66
CA PHE A 78 -21.07 -9.29 -8.02
C PHE A 78 -19.55 -9.16 -7.97
N TYR A 79 -19.04 -8.03 -8.46
CA TYR A 79 -17.62 -7.71 -8.40
C TYR A 79 -17.36 -6.58 -7.41
N VAL A 80 -16.32 -6.76 -6.58
CA VAL A 80 -15.69 -5.70 -5.81
C VAL A 80 -14.52 -5.17 -6.63
N GLU A 81 -14.55 -3.89 -6.97
CA GLU A 81 -13.51 -3.19 -7.71
C GLU A 81 -12.58 -2.45 -6.74
N ASN A 82 -11.30 -2.84 -6.70
CA ASN A 82 -10.22 -2.05 -6.11
C ASN A 82 -9.57 -1.19 -7.19
N THR A 83 -9.66 0.13 -7.07
CA THR A 83 -9.16 1.08 -8.07
C THR A 83 -7.70 1.49 -7.88
N LEU A 84 -6.99 0.93 -6.88
CA LEU A 84 -5.58 1.24 -6.67
C LEU A 84 -4.73 0.74 -7.84
N THR A 85 -3.81 1.58 -8.31
CA THR A 85 -2.84 1.25 -9.36
C THR A 85 -1.39 1.32 -8.86
N GLU A 86 -1.18 1.95 -7.71
CA GLU A 86 0.09 2.05 -6.99
C GLU A 86 -0.16 1.90 -5.48
N LEU A 87 0.91 1.64 -4.73
CA LEU A 87 0.85 1.53 -3.27
C LEU A 87 0.46 2.91 -2.68
N PRO A 88 -0.63 3.02 -1.89
CA PRO A 88 -1.12 4.31 -1.40
C PRO A 88 -0.31 4.80 -0.20
N VAL A 89 0.97 5.11 -0.40
CA VAL A 89 1.90 5.70 0.59
C VAL A 89 2.30 7.12 0.21
N ASN A 90 2.72 7.90 1.21
CA ASN A 90 3.29 9.23 0.99
C ASN A 90 4.78 9.06 0.63
N CYS A 91 5.23 9.72 -0.42
CA CYS A 91 6.66 9.80 -0.69
C CYS A 91 7.32 10.71 0.36
N PRO A 92 8.35 10.23 1.09
CA PRO A 92 9.10 11.08 1.99
C PRO A 92 9.94 12.09 1.22
N ASP A 93 10.41 13.14 1.89
CA ASP A 93 11.49 13.96 1.36
C ASP A 93 12.81 13.16 1.42
N LEU A 94 13.31 12.77 0.25
CA LEU A 94 14.56 12.03 0.10
C LEU A 94 15.75 12.95 -0.22
N ASN A 95 15.56 14.27 -0.26
CA ASN A 95 16.66 15.18 -0.55
C ASN A 95 17.65 15.22 0.61
N ARG A 96 18.94 15.08 0.34
CA ARG A 96 19.99 15.10 1.37
C ARG A 96 21.21 15.89 0.90
N ASN A 97 21.80 16.63 1.83
CA ASN A 97 23.13 17.21 1.68
C ASN A 97 24.05 16.48 2.65
N VAL A 98 25.00 15.72 2.12
CA VAL A 98 25.93 14.91 2.90
C VAL A 98 27.35 15.23 2.51
N SER A 99 28.29 14.96 3.40
CA SER A 99 29.72 15.04 3.10
C SER A 99 30.35 13.66 3.15
N THR A 100 31.46 13.48 2.46
CA THR A 100 32.34 12.33 2.69
C THR A 100 32.90 12.36 4.12
N ASP A 101 33.42 11.21 4.57
CA ASP A 101 34.33 11.22 5.70
C ASP A 101 35.59 12.05 5.37
N VAL A 102 36.28 12.50 6.41
CA VAL A 102 37.52 13.29 6.28
C VAL A 102 38.53 12.56 5.40
N ASP A 103 39.04 13.28 4.40
CA ASP A 103 40.04 12.81 3.43
C ASP A 103 39.61 11.57 2.60
N LYS A 104 38.30 11.30 2.51
CA LYS A 104 37.74 10.28 1.62
C LYS A 104 37.20 10.91 0.33
N ALA A 105 37.40 10.21 -0.79
CA ALA A 105 36.89 10.63 -2.10
C ALA A 105 35.43 10.20 -2.38
N THR A 106 34.84 9.38 -1.50
CA THR A 106 33.50 8.82 -1.66
C THR A 106 32.73 8.85 -0.34
N TYR A 107 31.41 8.86 -0.46
CA TYR A 107 30.44 8.74 0.63
C TYR A 107 29.88 7.31 0.64
N THR A 108 29.80 6.69 1.82
CA THR A 108 29.13 5.38 1.98
C THR A 108 27.63 5.59 2.11
N PHE A 109 26.86 5.03 1.17
CA PHE A 109 25.41 5.20 1.15
C PHE A 109 24.73 4.52 2.34
N ASN A 110 24.27 5.34 3.29
CA ASN A 110 23.55 4.91 4.48
C ASN A 110 22.31 5.81 4.71
N PRO A 111 21.16 5.48 4.08
CA PRO A 111 19.92 6.24 4.20
C PRO A 111 19.31 6.11 5.60
N ASP A 112 18.58 7.15 5.98
CA ASP A 112 17.80 7.28 7.22
C ASP A 112 16.31 6.95 7.02
N PHE A 113 15.99 6.29 5.90
CA PHE A 113 14.64 5.91 5.52
C PHE A 113 14.57 4.41 5.26
N GLY A 114 13.62 3.73 5.88
CA GLY A 114 13.35 2.31 5.70
C GLY A 114 11.86 1.98 5.78
N ALA A 115 11.55 0.69 5.89
CA ALA A 115 10.16 0.21 5.97
C ALA A 115 9.39 0.81 7.17
N ASP A 116 10.08 1.02 8.30
CA ASP A 116 9.48 1.56 9.53
C ASP A 116 9.09 3.03 9.41
N ASP A 117 9.65 3.76 8.43
CA ASP A 117 9.39 5.19 8.20
C ASP A 117 8.25 5.43 7.18
N VAL A 118 7.74 4.38 6.54
CA VAL A 118 6.70 4.49 5.51
C VAL A 118 5.38 4.94 6.13
N THR A 119 4.83 6.04 5.62
CA THR A 119 3.50 6.53 6.01
C THR A 119 2.47 6.28 4.92
N LYS A 120 1.28 5.82 5.30
CA LYS A 120 0.16 5.60 4.38
C LYS A 120 -0.50 6.93 4.00
N SER A 121 -0.86 7.07 2.73
CA SER A 121 -1.73 8.15 2.23
C SER A 121 -3.22 7.82 2.41
N ALA A 122 -3.57 6.52 2.51
CA ALA A 122 -4.90 6.03 2.82
C ALA A 122 -4.89 5.23 4.13
N SER A 123 -5.57 5.76 5.17
CA SER A 123 -5.48 5.22 6.54
C SER A 123 -6.00 3.79 6.67
N GLY A 124 -7.05 3.40 5.94
CA GLY A 124 -7.58 2.04 5.96
C GLY A 124 -7.00 1.11 4.90
N TYR A 125 -5.95 1.51 4.18
CA TYR A 125 -5.18 0.56 3.38
C TYR A 125 -4.46 -0.42 4.31
N ARG A 126 -4.56 -1.72 4.03
CA ARG A 126 -3.71 -2.74 4.69
C ARG A 126 -2.78 -3.31 3.64
N TYR A 127 -1.52 -3.52 4.01
CA TYR A 127 -0.53 -4.09 3.10
C TYR A 127 -0.93 -5.50 2.71
N HIS A 128 -0.77 -5.84 1.44
CA HIS A 128 -0.85 -7.23 1.02
C HIS A 128 0.39 -7.97 1.57
N GLY A 129 0.15 -9.05 2.31
CA GLY A 129 1.20 -9.77 3.02
C GLY A 129 1.37 -9.29 4.47
N GLY A 130 2.59 -9.41 4.99
CA GLY A 130 2.90 -9.10 6.39
C GLY A 130 3.28 -7.64 6.67
N GLY A 131 3.53 -6.83 5.65
CA GLY A 131 4.03 -5.47 5.82
C GLY A 131 4.49 -4.81 4.53
N VAL A 132 5.38 -3.83 4.66
CA VAL A 132 5.96 -3.06 3.56
C VAL A 132 7.47 -3.28 3.49
N SER A 133 8.02 -3.21 2.28
CA SER A 133 9.45 -3.27 2.01
C SER A 133 9.90 -2.03 1.25
N VAL A 134 11.17 -1.67 1.42
CA VAL A 134 11.79 -0.51 0.76
C VAL A 134 13.12 -0.93 0.17
N ASN A 135 13.27 -0.72 -1.15
CA ASN A 135 14.55 -0.81 -1.84
C ASN A 135 15.03 0.58 -2.21
N LEU A 136 16.22 0.95 -1.73
CA LEU A 136 16.84 2.26 -1.97
C LEU A 136 18.08 2.13 -2.83
N THR A 137 18.23 3.05 -3.78
CA THR A 137 19.45 3.20 -4.57
C THR A 137 19.86 4.67 -4.66
N LEU A 138 21.17 4.91 -4.73
CA LEU A 138 21.78 6.24 -4.88
C LEU A 138 22.66 6.25 -6.12
N GLY A 139 22.29 7.01 -7.15
CA GLY A 139 22.93 6.95 -8.47
C GLY A 139 22.90 5.54 -9.07
N GLY A 140 21.86 4.76 -8.76
CA GLY A 140 21.74 3.34 -9.13
C GLY A 140 22.55 2.37 -8.26
N SER A 141 23.33 2.85 -7.29
CA SER A 141 24.11 2.00 -6.38
C SER A 141 23.27 1.57 -5.16
N PRO A 142 23.34 0.31 -4.73
CA PRO A 142 22.57 -0.18 -3.58
C PRO A 142 23.10 0.35 -2.25
N PHE A 143 22.32 0.17 -1.19
CA PHE A 143 22.71 0.41 0.20
C PHE A 143 24.12 -0.11 0.53
N GLY A 144 24.90 0.69 1.26
CA GLY A 144 26.26 0.36 1.68
C GLY A 144 27.34 0.60 0.60
N SER A 145 26.96 0.98 -0.62
CA SER A 145 27.92 1.28 -1.69
C SER A 145 28.65 2.60 -1.45
N SER A 146 29.89 2.70 -1.93
CA SER A 146 30.63 3.96 -2.03
C SER A 146 30.20 4.75 -3.27
N VAL A 147 29.73 5.98 -3.08
CA VAL A 147 29.26 6.89 -4.13
C VAL A 147 30.17 8.11 -4.19
N SER A 148 30.53 8.55 -5.40
CA SER A 148 31.43 9.68 -5.59
C SER A 148 30.79 11.02 -5.20
N ILE A 149 31.62 12.01 -4.88
CA ILE A 149 31.21 13.42 -4.76
C ILE A 149 30.44 13.85 -6.02
N GLY A 150 29.40 14.66 -5.84
CA GLY A 150 28.52 15.12 -6.91
C GLY A 150 27.05 15.07 -6.53
N THR A 151 26.20 15.34 -7.52
CA THR A 151 24.75 15.26 -7.39
C THR A 151 24.26 13.94 -7.96
N HIS A 152 23.48 13.20 -7.18
CA HIS A 152 22.97 11.87 -7.55
C HIS A 152 21.48 11.77 -7.24
N ASP A 153 20.75 11.05 -8.10
CA ASP A 153 19.36 10.70 -7.84
C ASP A 153 19.30 9.60 -6.77
N VAL A 154 18.40 9.75 -5.81
CA VAL A 154 18.00 8.67 -4.90
C VAL A 154 16.64 8.17 -5.32
N VAL A 155 16.50 6.84 -5.42
CA VAL A 155 15.24 6.17 -5.79
C VAL A 155 14.87 5.21 -4.69
N ALA A 156 13.69 5.40 -4.12
CA ALA A 156 13.05 4.48 -3.17
C ALA A 156 11.90 3.76 -3.87
N LEU A 157 12.03 2.45 -4.06
CA LEU A 157 10.94 1.57 -4.44
C LEU A 157 10.29 1.03 -3.16
N ILE A 158 9.10 1.52 -2.84
CA ILE A 158 8.29 1.09 -1.70
C ILE A 158 7.26 0.10 -2.21
N TYR A 159 7.16 -1.08 -1.62
CA TYR A 159 6.27 -2.13 -2.13
C TYR A 159 5.75 -3.04 -1.03
N ASP A 160 4.56 -3.60 -1.26
CA ASP A 160 4.10 -4.80 -0.59
C ASP A 160 4.04 -5.95 -1.60
N ASP A 161 3.35 -7.04 -1.27
CA ASP A 161 3.31 -8.23 -2.14
C ASP A 161 2.55 -8.01 -3.47
N VAL A 162 1.82 -6.90 -3.62
CA VAL A 162 0.92 -6.68 -4.77
C VAL A 162 1.14 -5.31 -5.43
N LEU A 163 1.30 -4.25 -4.64
CA LEU A 163 1.40 -2.88 -5.10
C LEU A 163 2.77 -2.29 -4.76
N ASN A 164 3.22 -1.35 -5.60
CA ASN A 164 4.44 -0.60 -5.36
C ASN A 164 4.23 0.89 -5.67
N LYS A 165 5.14 1.72 -5.16
CA LYS A 165 5.24 3.14 -5.45
C LYS A 165 6.71 3.52 -5.47
N THR A 166 7.09 4.31 -6.47
CA THR A 166 8.46 4.80 -6.62
C THR A 166 8.52 6.26 -6.19
N CYS A 167 9.45 6.59 -5.29
CA CYS A 167 9.71 7.93 -4.81
C CYS A 167 11.15 8.32 -5.16
N THR A 168 11.36 9.58 -5.53
CA THR A 168 12.67 10.09 -5.97
C THR A 168 13.06 11.34 -5.21
N GLY A 169 14.36 11.55 -5.04
CA GLY A 169 14.94 12.78 -4.52
C GLY A 169 16.37 12.96 -5.01
N ILE A 170 17.08 13.92 -4.42
CA ILE A 170 18.43 14.30 -4.83
C ILE A 170 19.37 14.30 -3.63
N TYR A 171 20.51 13.63 -3.78
CA TYR A 171 21.63 13.73 -2.86
C TYR A 171 22.70 14.66 -3.45
N ILE A 172 23.15 15.63 -2.65
CA ILE A 172 24.33 16.44 -2.94
C ILE A 172 25.44 15.99 -2.00
N ILE A 173 26.46 15.35 -2.57
CA ILE A 173 27.61 14.82 -1.83
C ILE A 173 28.78 15.78 -2.02
N THR A 174 29.28 16.36 -0.94
CA THR A 174 30.46 17.24 -0.93
C THR A 174 31.68 16.58 -0.28
N GLY A 175 32.88 17.02 -0.63
CA GLY A 175 34.11 16.54 0.01
C GLY A 175 34.32 17.20 1.37
N ASN A 176 34.68 16.40 2.37
CA ASN A 176 35.17 16.90 3.66
C ASN A 176 36.70 16.84 3.67
N LEU A 177 37.34 18.00 3.56
CA LEU A 177 38.79 18.13 3.59
C LEU A 177 39.21 18.52 5.00
N CYS A 178 40.23 17.85 5.56
CA CYS A 178 40.85 18.32 6.78
C CYS A 178 41.61 19.63 6.47
N ASP A 179 41.25 20.74 7.13
CA ASP A 179 42.07 21.96 7.11
C ASP A 179 43.41 21.64 7.77
N THR A 180 44.40 21.24 6.96
CA THR A 180 45.79 21.22 7.40
C THR A 180 46.26 22.67 7.46
N ILE A 181 45.99 23.33 8.59
CA ILE A 181 46.75 24.52 8.97
C ILE A 181 48.22 24.08 9.01
N SER A 182 48.94 24.43 7.96
CA SER A 182 50.39 24.36 7.91
C SER A 182 50.91 25.42 8.87
N ILE A 183 50.99 25.12 10.17
CA ILE A 183 51.82 25.91 11.08
C ILE A 183 53.27 25.58 10.71
N THR A 184 53.82 26.37 9.80
CA THR A 184 55.25 26.41 9.53
C THR A 184 55.97 26.83 10.81
N PHE A 185 56.85 25.98 11.33
CA PHE A 185 57.78 26.35 12.40
C PHE A 185 58.72 27.45 11.90
N LEU A 186 58.76 28.58 12.62
CA LEU A 186 59.90 29.49 12.74
C LEU A 186 59.95 30.04 14.17
#